data_AF-A0A842TJG7-F1
#
_entry.id   AF-A0A842TJG7-F1
#
_cell.length_a   1.000
_cell.length_b   1.000
_cell.length_c   1.000
_cell.angle_alpha   90.00
_cell.angle_beta   90.00
_cell.angle_gamma   90.00
#
_symmetry.space_group_name_H-M   'P 1'
#
loop_
_entity.id
_entity.type
_entity.pdbx_description
1 polymer ?
#
loop_
_entity_poly.entity_id
_entity_poly.type
_entity_poly.pdbx_seq_one_letter_code
_entity_poly.pdbx_strand_id
1 'polypeptide(L)'
;MVESELIVRYFSFITLFLNAIALIFYLLPYMGFIMFNFTAAIMFLVAFGFDIGLININFKYANRKDPDVGRWIKNMAWLYLLVMFFGVLLIGISMVGYAISETPILMAGIQIPLLLILGANLLGFLAILGFGSLTALYNILKASKYNALITKF
;
A
#
# COMPACT_ATOMS: atom_id res chain seq x y z
N MET A 1 4.50 25.84 10.85
CA MET A 1 4.59 25.16 9.53
C MET A 1 5.60 24.01 9.54
N VAL A 2 6.72 24.14 10.26
CA VAL A 2 7.80 23.12 10.38
C VAL A 2 7.33 21.80 11.03
N GLU A 3 6.51 21.85 12.07
CA GLU A 3 6.07 20.63 12.80
C GLU A 3 5.24 19.66 11.95
N SER A 4 4.31 20.18 11.14
CA SER A 4 3.48 19.32 10.27
C SER A 4 4.30 18.60 9.20
N GLU A 5 5.41 19.20 8.74
CA GLU A 5 6.28 18.57 7.75
C GLU A 5 7.12 17.46 8.36
N LEU A 6 7.59 17.66 9.59
CA LEU A 6 8.28 16.62 10.35
C LEU A 6 7.37 15.42 10.59
N ILE A 7 6.12 15.64 11.01
CA ILE A 7 5.13 14.57 11.21
C ILE A 7 4.92 13.78 9.92
N VAL A 8 4.64 14.45 8.80
CA VAL A 8 4.43 13.79 7.49
C VAL A 8 5.66 12.99 7.09
N ARG A 9 6.86 13.54 7.29
CA ARG A 9 8.12 12.87 6.92
C ARG A 9 8.39 11.63 7.77
N TYR A 10 8.30 11.73 9.09
CA TYR A 10 8.51 10.57 9.98
C TYR A 10 7.46 9.49 9.77
N PHE A 11 6.19 9.89 9.64
CA PHE A 11 5.12 8.95 9.34
C PHE A 11 5.36 8.25 8.00
N SER A 12 5.79 9.00 6.97
CA SER A 12 6.15 8.41 5.67
C SER A 12 7.33 7.44 5.77
N PHE A 13 8.35 7.71 6.59
CA PHE A 13 9.44 6.76 6.82
C PHE A 13 8.95 5.47 7.46
N ILE A 14 8.06 5.56 8.46
CA ILE A 14 7.48 4.40 9.12
C ILE A 14 6.65 3.59 8.12
N THR A 15 5.78 4.24 7.34
CA THR A 15 5.00 3.57 6.28
C THR A 15 5.90 2.87 5.27
N LEU A 16 6.96 3.54 4.79
CA LEU A 16 7.90 2.95 3.84
C LEU A 16 8.60 1.71 4.42
N PHE A 17 9.04 1.78 5.67
CA PHE A 17 9.68 0.67 6.37
C PHE A 17 8.72 -0.51 6.55
N LEU A 18 7.49 -0.25 7.00
CA LEU A 18 6.47 -1.28 7.18
C LEU A 18 6.05 -1.92 5.85
N ASN A 19 5.91 -1.15 4.78
CA ASN A 19 5.60 -1.71 3.45
C ASN A 19 6.73 -2.58 2.92
N ALA A 20 7.99 -2.19 3.14
CA ALA A 20 9.15 -3.00 2.78
C ALA A 20 9.18 -4.33 3.56
N ILE A 21 8.93 -4.30 4.87
CA ILE A 21 8.85 -5.51 5.69
C ILE A 21 7.68 -6.38 5.25
N ALA A 22 6.48 -5.80 5.07
CA ALA A 22 5.30 -6.53 4.63
C ALA A 22 5.53 -7.21 3.28
N LEU A 23 6.23 -6.54 2.34
CA LEU A 23 6.61 -7.13 1.07
C LEU A 23 7.55 -8.32 1.23
N ILE A 24 8.57 -8.21 2.09
CA ILE A 24 9.48 -9.34 2.37
C ILE A 24 8.71 -10.53 2.94
N PHE A 25 7.90 -10.31 3.98
CA PHE A 25 7.10 -11.37 4.59
C PHE A 25 6.07 -11.96 3.62
N TYR A 26 5.52 -11.14 2.73
CA TYR A 26 4.63 -11.61 1.67
C TYR A 26 5.33 -12.52 0.66
N LEU A 27 6.59 -12.26 0.32
CA LEU A 27 7.36 -13.07 -0.63
C LEU A 27 7.88 -14.39 -0.03
N LEU A 28 8.14 -14.45 1.28
CA LEU A 28 8.71 -15.63 1.96
C LEU A 28 7.92 -16.95 1.74
N PRO A 29 6.57 -16.97 1.83
CA PRO A 29 5.81 -18.18 1.53
C PRO A 29 6.01 -18.71 0.10
N TYR A 30 6.16 -17.81 -0.87
CA TYR A 30 6.41 -18.18 -2.27
C TYR A 30 7.80 -18.76 -2.51
N MET A 31 8.75 -18.51 -1.58
CA MET A 31 10.08 -19.12 -1.59
C MET A 31 10.13 -20.49 -0.88
N GLY A 32 8.98 -21.02 -0.42
CA GLY A 32 8.87 -22.32 0.24
C GLY A 32 8.72 -22.25 1.77
N PHE A 33 8.75 -21.06 2.38
CA PHE A 33 8.59 -20.91 3.83
C PHE A 33 7.11 -20.73 4.22
N ILE A 34 6.31 -21.78 4.03
CA ILE A 34 4.84 -21.76 4.18
C ILE A 34 4.38 -21.33 5.59
N MET A 35 5.20 -21.57 6.62
CA MET A 35 4.93 -21.14 8.01
C MET A 35 4.74 -19.62 8.16
N PHE A 36 5.24 -18.80 7.23
CA PHE A 36 5.08 -17.34 7.27
C PHE A 36 3.78 -16.84 6.64
N ASN A 37 2.89 -17.70 6.10
CA ASN A 37 1.62 -17.25 5.51
C ASN A 37 0.79 -16.41 6.49
N PHE A 38 0.68 -16.85 7.74
CA PHE A 38 -0.05 -16.13 8.77
C PHE A 38 0.64 -14.81 9.15
N THR A 39 1.97 -14.84 9.29
CA THR A 39 2.77 -13.63 9.58
C THR A 39 2.68 -12.62 8.44
N ALA A 40 2.70 -13.05 7.19
CA ALA A 40 2.53 -12.21 6.01
C ALA A 40 1.17 -11.50 6.00
N ALA A 41 0.10 -12.21 6.35
CA ALA A 41 -1.23 -11.62 6.47
C ALA A 41 -1.29 -10.55 7.57
N ILE A 42 -0.71 -10.81 8.75
CA ILE A 42 -0.64 -9.81 9.83
C ILE A 42 0.17 -8.59 9.39
N MET A 43 1.35 -8.79 8.81
CA MET A 43 2.20 -7.70 8.35
C MET A 43 1.53 -6.85 7.28
N PHE A 44 0.78 -7.48 6.37
CA PHE A 44 -0.03 -6.77 5.39
C PHE A 44 -1.12 -5.91 6.05
N LEU A 45 -1.87 -6.43 7.02
CA LEU A 45 -2.89 -5.65 7.72
C LEU A 45 -2.30 -4.46 8.48
N VAL A 46 -1.13 -4.62 9.08
CA VAL A 46 -0.39 -3.53 9.74
C VAL A 46 0.01 -2.47 8.72
N ALA A 47 0.70 -2.87 7.65
CA ALA A 47 1.11 -1.97 6.57
C ALA A 47 -0.08 -1.22 5.96
N PHE A 48 -1.16 -1.94 5.65
CA PHE A 48 -2.41 -1.39 5.14
C PHE A 48 -3.03 -0.34 6.07
N GLY A 49 -3.03 -0.58 7.39
CA GLY A 49 -3.50 0.41 8.37
C GLY A 49 -2.66 1.69 8.37
N PHE A 50 -1.35 1.57 8.25
CA PHE A 50 -0.44 2.71 8.13
C PHE A 50 -0.61 3.46 6.79
N ASP A 51 -0.87 2.75 5.70
CA ASP A 51 -1.16 3.34 4.39
C ASP A 51 -2.43 4.20 4.43
N ILE A 52 -3.50 3.74 5.09
CA ILE A 52 -4.70 4.55 5.34
C ILE A 52 -4.36 5.78 6.18
N GLY A 53 -3.54 5.61 7.22
CA GLY A 53 -3.05 6.72 8.05
C GLY A 53 -2.30 7.78 7.22
N LEU A 54 -1.46 7.34 6.29
CA LEU A 54 -0.68 8.21 5.41
C LEU A 54 -1.60 9.01 4.47
N ILE A 55 -2.61 8.37 3.90
CA ILE A 55 -3.64 9.02 3.08
C ILE A 55 -4.35 10.12 3.87
N ASN A 56 -4.78 9.84 5.10
CA ASN A 56 -5.46 10.81 5.95
C ASN A 56 -4.55 12.01 6.27
N ILE A 57 -3.29 11.75 6.62
CA ILE A 57 -2.29 12.81 6.85
C ILE A 57 -2.10 13.65 5.59
N ASN A 58 -2.02 13.03 4.41
CA ASN A 58 -1.89 13.73 3.13
C ASN A 58 -3.09 14.64 2.84
N PHE A 59 -4.32 14.21 3.11
CA PHE A 59 -5.49 15.07 2.97
C PHE A 59 -5.46 16.28 3.92
N LYS A 60 -5.11 16.06 5.18
CA LYS A 60 -5.00 17.15 6.18
C LYS A 60 -3.87 18.12 5.82
N TYR A 61 -2.76 17.59 5.32
CA TYR A 61 -1.60 18.39 4.91
C TYR A 61 -1.86 19.19 3.64
N ALA A 62 -2.55 18.62 2.66
CA ALA A 62 -2.93 19.28 1.41
C ALA A 62 -3.72 20.59 1.65
N ASN A 63 -4.62 20.60 2.64
CA ASN A 63 -5.44 21.77 2.96
C ASN A 63 -4.65 22.93 3.60
N ARG A 64 -3.40 22.72 4.00
CA ARG A 64 -2.54 23.71 4.67
C ARG A 64 -1.42 24.25 3.78
N LYS A 65 -1.37 23.82 2.51
CA LYS A 65 -0.34 24.19 1.54
C LYS A 65 -0.90 25.08 0.45
N ASP A 66 0.00 25.66 -0.34
CA ASP A 66 -0.35 26.45 -1.52
C ASP A 66 -1.36 25.68 -2.39
N PRO A 67 -2.35 26.37 -2.98
CA PRO A 67 -3.46 25.73 -3.69
C PRO A 67 -3.01 24.70 -4.73
N ASP A 68 -1.94 24.98 -5.46
CA ASP A 68 -1.41 24.10 -6.51
C ASP A 68 -0.74 22.84 -5.94
N VAL A 69 0.08 23.00 -4.90
CA VAL A 69 0.77 21.88 -4.23
C VAL A 69 -0.24 21.02 -3.47
N GLY A 70 -1.18 21.65 -2.76
CA GLY A 70 -2.25 20.97 -2.04
C GLY A 70 -3.15 20.16 -2.95
N ARG A 71 -3.55 20.71 -4.11
CA ARG A 71 -4.36 20.00 -5.10
C ARG A 71 -3.66 18.76 -5.63
N TRP A 72 -2.36 18.85 -5.92
CA TRP A 72 -1.59 17.69 -6.38
C TRP A 72 -1.50 16.59 -5.31
N ILE A 73 -1.22 16.94 -4.05
CA ILE A 73 -1.15 15.97 -2.93
C ILE A 73 -2.51 15.29 -2.73
N LYS A 74 -3.60 16.07 -2.80
CA LYS A 74 -4.97 15.56 -2.70
C LYS A 74 -5.28 14.57 -3.81
N ASN A 75 -4.88 14.86 -5.05
CA ASN A 75 -5.08 13.96 -6.19
C ASN A 75 -4.29 12.65 -6.04
N MET A 76 -3.05 12.71 -5.54
CA MET A 76 -2.27 11.51 -5.23
C MET A 76 -2.91 10.67 -4.13
N ALA A 77 -3.43 11.28 -3.07
CA ALA A 77 -4.14 10.57 -2.01
C ALA A 77 -5.43 9.90 -2.52
N TRP A 78 -6.18 10.57 -3.40
CA TRP A 78 -7.36 9.98 -4.06
C TRP A 78 -7.00 8.82 -4.98
N LEU A 79 -5.97 9.00 -5.82
CA LEU A 79 -5.48 7.94 -6.68
C LEU A 79 -5.02 6.74 -5.85
N TYR A 80 -4.36 6.98 -4.72
CA TYR A 80 -3.94 5.91 -3.85
C TYR A 80 -5.12 5.18 -3.19
N LEU A 81 -6.15 5.89 -2.71
CA LEU A 81 -7.39 5.27 -2.24
C LEU A 81 -8.03 4.37 -3.29
N LEU A 82 -8.05 4.83 -4.54
CA LEU A 82 -8.61 4.07 -5.66
C LEU A 82 -7.77 2.81 -5.93
N VAL A 83 -6.44 2.91 -5.94
CA VAL A 83 -5.54 1.76 -6.05
C VAL A 83 -5.74 0.78 -4.89
N MET A 84 -5.89 1.27 -3.66
CA MET A 84 -6.17 0.42 -2.50
C MET A 84 -7.50 -0.31 -2.64
N PHE A 85 -8.56 0.40 -3.06
CA PHE A 85 -9.87 -0.20 -3.28
C PHE A 85 -9.81 -1.33 -4.32
N PHE A 86 -9.24 -1.07 -5.49
CA PHE A 86 -9.12 -2.09 -6.55
C PHE A 86 -8.16 -3.21 -6.17
N GLY A 87 -7.07 -2.92 -5.45
CA GLY A 87 -6.15 -3.94 -4.94
C GLY A 87 -6.82 -4.90 -3.96
N VAL A 88 -7.57 -4.37 -2.99
CA VAL A 88 -8.34 -5.19 -2.03
C VAL A 88 -9.43 -5.97 -2.74
N LEU A 89 -10.14 -5.35 -3.69
CA LEU A 89 -11.17 -6.03 -4.49
C LEU A 89 -10.57 -7.21 -5.28
N LEU A 90 -9.41 -7.01 -5.91
CA LEU A 90 -8.72 -8.05 -6.66
C LEU A 90 -8.29 -9.22 -5.75
N ILE A 91 -7.73 -8.92 -4.58
CA ILE A 91 -7.39 -9.92 -3.55
C ILE A 91 -8.66 -10.67 -3.12
N GLY A 92 -9.73 -9.95 -2.78
CA GLY A 92 -11.00 -10.55 -2.33
C GLY A 92 -11.63 -11.48 -3.38
N ILE A 93 -11.73 -11.03 -4.62
CA ILE A 93 -12.25 -11.86 -5.74
C ILE A 93 -11.39 -13.11 -5.92
N SER A 94 -10.06 -12.98 -5.84
CA SER A 94 -9.16 -14.13 -5.99
C SER A 94 -9.33 -15.16 -4.88
N MET A 95 -9.58 -14.72 -3.64
CA MET A 95 -9.82 -15.59 -2.49
C MET A 95 -11.18 -16.30 -2.58
N VAL A 96 -12.22 -15.59 -3.04
CA VAL A 96 -13.52 -16.19 -3.33
C VAL A 96 -13.40 -17.22 -4.46
N GLY A 97 -12.67 -16.88 -5.53
CA GLY A 97 -12.39 -17.81 -6.63
C GLY A 97 -11.65 -19.06 -6.16
N TYR A 98 -10.68 -18.92 -5.26
CA TYR A 98 -9.98 -20.04 -4.64
C TYR A 98 -10.93 -20.94 -3.85
N ALA A 99 -11.73 -20.37 -2.93
CA ALA A 99 -12.68 -21.13 -2.12
C ALA A 99 -13.72 -21.89 -2.97
N ILE A 100 -14.20 -21.26 -4.06
CA ILE A 100 -15.10 -21.91 -5.04
C ILE A 100 -14.38 -23.07 -5.75
N SER A 101 -13.11 -22.89 -6.13
CA SER A 101 -12.34 -23.93 -6.81
C SER A 101 -12.08 -25.16 -5.94
N GLU A 102 -12.03 -25.01 -4.61
CA GLU A 102 -11.87 -26.12 -3.67
C GLU A 102 -13.19 -26.87 -3.37
N THR A 103 -14.35 -26.37 -3.81
CA THR A 103 -15.64 -27.00 -3.51
C THR A 103 -15.95 -28.14 -4.51
N PRO A 104 -16.05 -29.41 -4.08
CA PRO A 104 -16.20 -30.56 -4.99
C PRO A 104 -17.45 -30.52 -5.89
N ILE A 105 -18.51 -29.83 -5.46
CA ILE A 105 -19.78 -29.70 -6.18
C ILE A 105 -19.65 -28.75 -7.39
N LEU A 106 -18.72 -27.80 -7.35
CA LEU A 106 -18.50 -26.79 -8.39
C LEU A 106 -17.31 -27.15 -9.33
N MET A 107 -16.50 -28.14 -8.94
CA MET A 107 -15.33 -28.62 -9.69
C MET A 107 -15.67 -29.29 -11.04
N ALA A 108 -16.94 -29.64 -11.31
CA ALA A 108 -17.33 -30.37 -12.52
C ALA A 108 -17.18 -29.56 -13.83
N GLY A 109 -16.82 -28.27 -13.80
CA GLY A 109 -16.63 -27.50 -15.03
C GLY A 109 -15.79 -26.22 -14.94
N ILE A 110 -15.35 -25.78 -13.75
CA ILE A 110 -14.61 -24.52 -13.59
C ILE A 110 -13.28 -24.81 -12.90
N GLN A 111 -12.24 -25.09 -13.69
CA GLN A 111 -10.85 -25.10 -13.21
C GLN A 111 -10.25 -23.71 -13.42
N ILE A 112 -10.24 -22.89 -12.36
CA ILE A 112 -9.47 -21.64 -12.38
C ILE A 112 -8.00 -22.01 -12.20
N PRO A 113 -7.09 -21.60 -13.11
CA PRO A 113 -5.68 -21.89 -12.96
C PRO A 113 -5.16 -21.28 -11.65
N LEU A 114 -4.52 -22.09 -10.80
CA LEU A 114 -3.90 -21.64 -9.55
C LEU A 114 -2.95 -20.45 -9.80
N LEU A 115 -2.27 -20.45 -10.95
CA LEU A 115 -1.40 -19.35 -11.39
C LEU A 115 -2.14 -18.01 -11.53
N LEU A 116 -3.42 -18.04 -11.95
CA LEU A 116 -4.26 -16.84 -12.09
C LEU A 116 -4.61 -16.27 -10.70
N ILE A 117 -4.92 -17.14 -9.74
CA ILE A 117 -5.21 -16.77 -8.35
C ILE A 117 -3.95 -16.20 -7.68
N LEU A 118 -2.80 -16.85 -7.87
CA LEU A 118 -1.50 -16.38 -7.37
C LEU A 118 -1.14 -15.02 -7.99
N GLY A 119 -1.32 -14.86 -9.30
CA GLY A 119 -1.05 -13.61 -10.01
C GLY A 119 -1.95 -12.46 -9.56
N ALA A 120 -3.25 -12.71 -9.36
CA ALA A 120 -4.19 -11.69 -8.88
C ALA A 120 -3.86 -11.23 -7.45
N ASN A 121 -3.50 -12.16 -6.56
CA ASN A 121 -3.03 -11.81 -5.22
C ASN A 121 -1.75 -10.99 -5.28
N LEU A 122 -0.73 -11.47 -6.01
CA LEU A 122 0.56 -10.77 -6.12
C LEU A 122 0.38 -9.35 -6.67
N LEU A 123 -0.44 -9.18 -7.71
CA LEU A 123 -0.74 -7.87 -8.28
C LEU A 123 -1.47 -6.96 -7.29
N GLY A 124 -2.47 -7.46 -6.56
CA GLY A 124 -3.19 -6.67 -5.56
C GLY A 124 -2.30 -6.21 -4.41
N PHE A 125 -1.46 -7.10 -3.89
CA PHE A 125 -0.50 -6.79 -2.81
C PHE A 125 0.58 -5.81 -3.28
N LEU A 126 1.17 -6.03 -4.46
CA LEU A 126 2.17 -5.12 -5.03
C LEU A 126 1.57 -3.75 -5.35
N ALA A 127 0.33 -3.69 -5.82
CA ALA A 127 -0.35 -2.42 -6.08
C ALA A 127 -0.54 -1.62 -4.78
N ILE A 128 -1.01 -2.25 -3.70
CA ILE A 128 -1.23 -1.57 -2.42
C ILE A 128 0.09 -1.11 -1.80
N LEU A 129 1.02 -2.05 -1.58
CA LEU A 129 2.28 -1.78 -0.89
C LEU A 129 3.20 -0.91 -1.73
N GLY A 130 3.30 -1.19 -3.03
CA GLY A 130 4.14 -0.43 -3.96
C GLY A 130 3.68 1.02 -4.09
N PHE A 131 2.37 1.27 -4.21
CA PHE A 131 1.85 2.63 -4.30
C PHE A 131 1.95 3.38 -2.95
N GLY A 132 1.84 2.67 -1.82
CA GLY A 132 2.13 3.21 -0.49
C GLY A 132 3.58 3.64 -0.33
N SER A 133 4.52 2.78 -0.73
CA SER A 133 5.95 3.09 -0.73
C SER A 133 6.27 4.29 -1.64
N LEU A 134 5.69 4.38 -2.83
CA LEU A 134 5.87 5.51 -3.74
C LEU A 134 5.35 6.82 -3.12
N THR A 135 4.17 6.79 -2.53
CA THR A 135 3.56 7.96 -1.88
C THR A 135 4.38 8.42 -0.68
N ALA A 136 4.84 7.48 0.14
CA ALA A 136 5.70 7.76 1.29
C ALA A 136 7.07 8.34 0.85
N LEU A 137 7.71 7.72 -0.15
CA LEU A 137 8.98 8.19 -0.69
C LEU A 137 8.87 9.60 -1.27
N TYR A 138 7.78 9.86 -2.01
CA TYR A 138 7.51 11.19 -2.56
C TYR A 138 7.43 12.25 -1.45
N ASN A 139 6.68 11.96 -0.39
CA ASN A 139 6.54 12.88 0.75
C ASN A 139 7.89 13.17 1.42
N ILE A 140 8.73 12.15 1.61
CA ILE A 140 10.08 12.31 2.17
C ILE A 140 10.95 13.20 1.27
N LEU A 141 10.98 12.92 -0.02
CA LEU A 141 11.81 13.66 -0.99
C LEU A 141 11.37 15.11 -1.09
N LYS A 142 10.05 15.37 -1.13
CA LYS A 142 9.53 16.72 -1.24
C LYS A 142 9.74 17.53 0.04
N ALA A 143 9.59 16.92 1.22
CA ALA A 143 9.95 17.56 2.49
C ALA A 143 11.43 17.96 2.55
N SER A 144 12.33 17.18 1.93
CA SER A 144 13.77 17.53 1.89
C SER A 144 14.07 18.77 1.03
N LYS A 145 13.37 18.95 -0.10
CA LYS A 145 13.58 20.09 -1.01
C LYS A 145 13.18 21.42 -0.37
N TYR A 146 12.12 21.44 0.44
CA TYR A 146 11.69 22.64 1.14
C TYR A 146 12.65 23.03 2.28
N ASN A 147 13.19 22.06 3.03
CA ASN A 147 14.22 22.34 4.05
C ASN A 147 15.54 22.90 3.45
N ALA A 148 15.92 22.45 2.26
CA ALA A 148 17.12 22.95 1.58
C ALA A 148 16.99 24.39 1.05
N LEU A 149 15.75 24.88 0.85
CA LEU A 149 15.48 26.27 0.47
C LEU A 149 15.48 27.19 1.69
N ILE A 150 15.00 26.71 2.84
CA ILE A 150 14.95 27.51 4.08
C ILE A 150 16.34 27.68 4.70
N THR A 151 17.24 26.70 4.57
CA THR A 151 18.62 26.77 5.11
C THR A 151 19.59 27.62 4.30
N LYS A 152 19.13 28.19 3.17
CA LYS A 152 19.92 29.11 2.33
C LYS A 152 19.66 30.59 2.64
N PHE A 153 18.75 30.88 3.56
CA PHE A 153 18.45 32.21 4.08
C PHE A 153 18.73 32.24 5.58
#